data_AF-A0A8J2SF00-F1
#
_entry.id   AF-A0A8J2SF00-F1
#
_cell.length_a   1.000
_cell.length_b   1.000
_cell.length_c   1.000
_cell.angle_alpha   90.00
_cell.angle_beta   90.00
_cell.angle_gamma   90.00
#
_symmetry.space_group_name_H-M   'P 1'
#
loop_
_entity.id
_entity.type
_entity.pdbx_description
1 polymer ?
#
loop_
_entity_poly.entity_id
_entity_poly.type
_entity_poly.pdbx_seq_one_letter_code
_entity_poly.pdbx_strand_id
1 'polypeptide(L)'
;MMHQKIACAALLAQTALGLVPTRHLSRPRLAPVASMPEGLAAWGCDDLLWSQIPPGAKRDLTRFARDGVEDLARNRLQTMREVVSFVDAADDAPWEKGPWDTAVITWEADQAHQEAEAKARAKAEKAAAAKAKREAAAAAKAAAEAA
;
A
#
# COMPACT_ATOMS: atom_id res chain seq x y z
N MET A 1 19.23 -4.64 -2.03
CA MET A 1 17.84 -4.99 -2.39
C MET A 1 16.92 -3.89 -1.88
N MET A 2 16.75 -2.86 -2.72
CA MET A 2 16.06 -1.61 -2.38
C MET A 2 14.56 -1.88 -2.37
N HIS A 3 13.95 -1.77 -1.19
CA HIS A 3 12.51 -1.90 -1.02
C HIS A 3 11.83 -0.70 -1.68
N GLN A 4 11.17 -0.97 -2.80
CA GLN A 4 10.32 -0.04 -3.52
C GLN A 4 9.09 0.26 -2.66
N LYS A 5 9.22 1.20 -1.72
CA LYS A 5 8.10 1.78 -0.98
C LYS A 5 7.34 2.68 -1.95
N ILE A 6 6.33 2.11 -2.62
CA ILE A 6 5.44 2.87 -3.50
C ILE A 6 4.62 3.80 -2.61
N ALA A 7 4.95 5.08 -2.71
CA ALA A 7 4.26 6.16 -2.05
C ALA A 7 2.77 6.14 -2.41
N CYS A 8 1.93 5.89 -1.42
CA CYS A 8 0.53 6.29 -1.43
C CYS A 8 0.49 7.81 -1.17
N ALA A 9 1.00 8.60 -2.12
CA ALA A 9 0.99 10.04 -2.06
C ALA A 9 -0.23 10.54 -2.85
N ALA A 10 -1.24 10.94 -2.10
CA ALA A 10 -2.37 11.73 -2.56
C ALA A 10 -1.87 12.94 -3.38
N LEU A 11 -2.19 12.95 -4.67
CA LEU A 11 -2.14 14.16 -5.48
C LEU A 11 -3.56 14.67 -5.70
N LEU A 12 -3.98 15.49 -4.74
CA LEU A 12 -5.11 16.41 -4.86
C LEU A 12 -4.70 17.56 -5.79
N ALA A 13 -5.20 17.55 -7.02
CA ALA A 13 -5.44 18.76 -7.80
C ALA A 13 -6.23 18.44 -9.08
N GLN A 14 -7.54 18.68 -9.10
CA GLN A 14 -8.17 19.33 -10.25
C GLN A 14 -9.58 19.80 -9.89
N THR A 15 -9.73 21.11 -9.76
CA THR A 15 -11.04 21.80 -9.81
C THR A 15 -11.24 22.41 -11.19
N ALA A 16 -12.52 22.44 -11.58
CA ALA A 16 -13.14 23.15 -12.70
C ALA A 16 -13.15 22.44 -14.07
N LEU A 17 -14.28 21.79 -14.40
CA LEU A 17 -15.27 22.27 -15.39
C LEU A 17 -16.21 21.13 -15.82
N GLY A 18 -17.49 21.45 -15.99
CA GLY A 18 -18.39 20.66 -16.84
C GLY A 18 -19.48 19.89 -16.09
N LEU A 19 -20.63 20.52 -15.93
CA LEU A 19 -21.91 19.88 -15.63
C LEU A 19 -22.23 18.87 -16.75
N VAL A 20 -22.14 17.57 -16.47
CA VAL A 20 -22.66 16.51 -17.35
C VAL A 20 -23.73 15.74 -16.57
N PRO A 21 -24.97 15.62 -17.06
CA PRO A 21 -26.01 14.88 -16.37
C PRO A 21 -25.64 13.40 -16.33
N THR A 22 -25.35 12.90 -15.13
CA THR A 22 -25.07 11.48 -14.87
C THR A 22 -26.33 10.67 -15.13
N ARG A 23 -26.42 10.06 -16.32
CA ARG A 23 -27.28 8.91 -16.56
C ARG A 23 -26.82 7.82 -15.59
N HIS A 24 -27.67 7.48 -14.63
CA HIS A 24 -27.53 6.28 -13.81
C HIS A 24 -27.60 5.06 -14.74
N LEU A 25 -26.47 4.68 -15.32
CA LEU A 25 -26.30 3.35 -15.87
C LEU A 25 -26.37 2.42 -14.66
N SER A 26 -27.50 1.73 -14.51
CA SER A 26 -27.67 0.62 -13.59
C SER A 26 -26.43 -0.25 -13.67
N ARG A 27 -25.57 -0.13 -12.65
CA ARG A 27 -24.35 -0.93 -12.55
C ARG A 27 -24.83 -2.38 -12.51
N PRO A 28 -24.41 -3.24 -13.46
CA PRO A 28 -24.80 -4.64 -13.41
C PRO A 28 -24.36 -5.20 -12.06
N ARG A 29 -25.32 -5.81 -11.37
CA ARG A 29 -25.08 -6.52 -10.11
C ARG A 29 -24.09 -7.63 -10.42
N LEU A 30 -22.83 -7.46 -10.03
CA LEU A 30 -21.80 -8.47 -10.21
C LEU A 30 -22.26 -9.74 -9.48
N ALA A 31 -22.20 -10.88 -10.18
CA ALA A 31 -22.52 -12.20 -9.64
C ALA A 31 -21.69 -12.48 -8.38
N PRO A 32 -22.18 -13.33 -7.45
CA PRO A 32 -21.35 -13.80 -6.35
C PRO A 32 -20.07 -14.41 -6.91
N VAL A 33 -18.92 -13.82 -6.54
CA VAL A 33 -17.60 -14.25 -7.00
C VAL A 33 -17.21 -15.49 -6.20
N ALA A 34 -17.83 -16.62 -6.51
CA ALA A 34 -17.57 -17.90 -5.85
C ALA A 34 -16.20 -18.48 -6.24
N SER A 35 -15.73 -18.17 -7.45
CA SER A 35 -14.47 -18.69 -8.02
C SER A 35 -13.45 -17.56 -8.23
N MET A 36 -12.18 -17.81 -7.91
CA MET A 36 -11.08 -16.90 -8.23
C MET A 36 -10.86 -16.83 -9.76
N PRO A 37 -10.81 -15.63 -10.36
CA PRO A 37 -10.43 -15.47 -11.78
C PRO A 37 -9.00 -15.93 -12.07
N GLU A 38 -8.78 -16.64 -13.18
CA GLU A 38 -7.47 -17.19 -13.57
C GLU A 38 -6.36 -16.12 -13.66
N GLY A 39 -6.68 -14.93 -14.19
CA GLY A 39 -5.73 -13.82 -14.29
C GLY A 39 -5.17 -13.36 -12.94
N LEU A 40 -5.93 -13.49 -11.85
CA LEU A 40 -5.44 -13.13 -10.52
C LEU A 40 -4.40 -14.11 -9.98
N ALA A 41 -4.49 -15.39 -10.34
CA ALA A 41 -3.51 -16.39 -9.95
C ALA A 41 -2.12 -16.06 -10.55
N ALA A 42 -2.09 -15.66 -11.83
CA ALA A 42 -0.87 -15.19 -12.48
C ALA A 42 -0.27 -13.93 -11.82
N TRP A 43 -1.11 -13.13 -11.15
CA TRP A 43 -0.68 -11.94 -10.41
C TRP A 43 -0.35 -12.23 -8.93
N GLY A 44 -0.43 -13.49 -8.53
CA GLY A 44 -0.03 -14.00 -7.22
C GLY A 44 -1.17 -14.13 -6.21
N CYS A 45 -2.43 -14.05 -6.60
CA CYS A 45 -3.53 -14.44 -5.71
C CYS A 45 -3.59 -15.98 -5.65
N ASP A 46 -3.24 -16.57 -4.51
CA ASP A 46 -3.43 -17.99 -4.26
C ASP A 46 -4.81 -18.28 -3.62
N ASP A 47 -5.20 -19.56 -3.59
CA ASP A 47 -6.50 -20.00 -3.07
C ASP A 47 -6.67 -19.73 -1.56
N LEU A 48 -5.56 -19.74 -0.82
CA LEU A 48 -5.54 -19.50 0.62
C LEU A 48 -5.86 -18.03 0.89
N LEU A 49 -5.13 -17.11 0.25
CA LEU A 49 -5.37 -15.68 0.29
C LEU A 49 -6.79 -15.36 -0.19
N TRP A 50 -7.22 -15.97 -1.30
CA TRP A 50 -8.57 -15.79 -1.80
C TRP A 50 -9.63 -16.20 -0.78
N SER A 51 -9.41 -17.25 0.02
CA SER A 51 -10.37 -17.68 1.04
C SER A 51 -10.43 -16.74 2.25
N GLN A 52 -9.31 -16.08 2.57
CA GLN A 52 -9.17 -15.20 3.74
C GLN A 52 -9.58 -13.74 3.50
N ILE A 53 -9.66 -13.28 2.25
CA ILE A 53 -10.00 -11.87 1.95
C ILE A 53 -11.51 -11.60 1.94
N PRO A 54 -11.95 -10.37 2.30
CA PRO A 54 -13.35 -10.00 2.31
C PRO A 54 -13.99 -10.02 0.91
N PRO A 55 -15.31 -10.27 0.81
CA PRO A 55 -16.04 -10.22 -0.46
C PRO A 55 -15.89 -8.88 -1.22
N GLY A 56 -15.72 -7.77 -0.49
CA GLY A 56 -15.46 -6.47 -1.08
C GLY A 56 -14.13 -6.43 -1.85
N ALA A 57 -13.07 -7.00 -1.29
CA ALA A 57 -11.77 -7.11 -1.95
C ALA A 57 -11.83 -8.04 -3.16
N LYS A 58 -12.52 -9.20 -3.05
CA LYS A 58 -12.76 -10.12 -4.18
C LYS A 58 -13.42 -9.41 -5.37
N ARG A 59 -14.43 -8.59 -5.09
CA ARG A 59 -15.14 -7.80 -6.11
C ARG A 59 -14.22 -6.82 -6.82
N ASP A 60 -13.38 -6.10 -6.09
CA ASP A 60 -12.47 -5.12 -6.68
C ASP A 60 -11.35 -5.78 -7.48
N LEU A 61 -10.76 -6.87 -6.97
CA LEU A 61 -9.77 -7.66 -7.69
C LEU A 61 -10.34 -8.26 -8.98
N THR A 62 -11.56 -8.80 -8.93
CA THR A 62 -12.26 -9.29 -10.14
C THR A 62 -12.48 -8.18 -11.15
N ARG A 63 -12.80 -6.95 -10.69
CA ARG A 63 -12.93 -5.79 -11.56
C ARG A 63 -11.60 -5.45 -12.23
N PHE A 64 -10.51 -5.41 -11.48
CA PHE A 64 -9.18 -5.13 -12.04
C PHE A 64 -8.72 -6.21 -13.02
N ALA A 65 -8.98 -7.48 -12.73
CA ALA A 65 -8.69 -8.60 -13.64
C ALA A 65 -9.45 -8.46 -14.96
N ARG A 66 -10.75 -8.14 -14.89
CA ARG A 66 -11.59 -7.93 -16.07
C ARG A 66 -11.13 -6.73 -16.90
N ASP A 67 -10.78 -5.63 -16.23
CA ASP A 67 -10.40 -4.38 -16.89
C ASP A 67 -8.91 -4.38 -17.32
N GLY A 68 -8.14 -5.44 -17.01
CA GLY A 68 -6.72 -5.58 -17.36
C GLY A 68 -5.77 -4.66 -16.60
N VAL A 69 -6.18 -4.13 -15.45
CA VAL A 69 -5.40 -3.15 -14.68
C VAL A 69 -4.52 -3.85 -13.65
N GLU A 70 -3.44 -4.47 -14.13
CA GLU A 70 -2.55 -5.33 -13.34
C GLU A 70 -1.89 -4.60 -12.17
N ASP A 71 -1.38 -3.37 -12.36
CA ASP A 71 -0.66 -2.63 -11.31
C ASP A 71 -1.56 -2.35 -10.09
N LEU A 72 -2.82 -1.96 -10.33
CA LEU A 72 -3.80 -1.75 -9.26
C LEU A 72 -4.15 -3.08 -8.57
N ALA A 73 -4.28 -4.16 -9.34
CA ALA A 73 -4.52 -5.48 -8.78
C ALA A 73 -3.37 -5.93 -7.88
N ARG A 74 -2.12 -5.79 -8.33
CA ARG A 74 -0.92 -6.15 -7.56
C ARG A 74 -0.77 -5.32 -6.30
N ASN A 75 -0.99 -4.01 -6.38
CA ASN A 75 -0.98 -3.14 -5.21
C ASN A 75 -2.06 -3.56 -4.19
N ARG A 76 -3.28 -3.84 -4.67
CA ARG A 76 -4.36 -4.30 -3.79
C ARG A 76 -4.06 -5.66 -3.16
N LEU A 77 -3.52 -6.61 -3.92
CA LEU A 77 -3.12 -7.93 -3.41
C LEU A 77 -2.04 -7.80 -2.33
N GLN A 78 -1.07 -6.91 -2.53
CA GLN A 78 -0.05 -6.64 -1.51
C GLN A 78 -0.68 -6.17 -0.19
N THR A 79 -1.57 -5.17 -0.23
CA THR A 79 -2.27 -4.71 0.98
C THR A 79 -3.05 -5.85 1.64
N MET A 80 -3.72 -6.71 0.86
CA MET A 80 -4.44 -7.85 1.44
C MET A 80 -3.51 -8.84 2.12
N ARG A 81 -2.33 -9.14 1.57
CA ARG A 81 -1.34 -10.01 2.23
C ARG A 81 -0.83 -9.40 3.53
N GLU A 82 -0.56 -8.10 3.53
CA GLU A 82 -0.12 -7.38 4.73
C GLU A 82 -1.19 -7.45 5.82
N VAL A 83 -2.45 -7.16 5.50
CA VAL A 83 -3.57 -7.24 6.47
C VAL A 83 -3.77 -8.68 6.97
N VAL A 84 -3.73 -9.68 6.08
CA VAL A 84 -3.88 -11.09 6.47
C VAL A 84 -2.80 -11.52 7.46
N SER A 85 -1.58 -10.97 7.39
CA SER A 85 -0.54 -11.27 8.39
C SER A 85 -0.86 -10.81 9.82
N PHE A 86 -1.89 -9.96 9.99
CA PHE A 86 -2.41 -9.53 11.30
C PHE A 86 -3.72 -10.22 11.71
N VAL A 87 -4.26 -11.12 10.88
CA VAL A 87 -5.46 -11.89 11.23
C VAL A 87 -5.04 -13.01 12.18
N ASP A 88 -5.51 -12.93 13.44
CA ASP A 88 -5.29 -13.96 14.46
C ASP A 88 -6.34 -15.08 14.30
N ALA A 89 -6.23 -15.82 13.21
CA ALA A 89 -7.04 -17.01 12.92
C ALA A 89 -6.13 -18.16 12.47
N ALA A 90 -6.65 -19.39 12.46
CA ALA A 90 -5.96 -20.48 11.78
C ALA A 90 -5.71 -20.09 10.32
N ASP A 91 -4.53 -20.42 9.77
CA ASP A 91 -4.05 -19.97 8.45
C ASP A 91 -5.03 -20.28 7.29
N ASP A 92 -5.94 -21.24 7.48
CA ASP A 92 -6.94 -21.73 6.54
C ASP A 92 -8.39 -21.36 6.90
N ALA A 93 -8.61 -20.57 7.96
CA ALA A 93 -9.94 -20.13 8.35
C ALA A 93 -10.58 -19.24 7.26
N PRO A 94 -11.87 -19.46 6.92
CA PRO A 94 -12.59 -18.58 6.03
C PRO A 94 -12.61 -17.13 6.54
N TRP A 95 -12.72 -16.16 5.63
CA TRP A 95 -12.85 -14.75 6.01
C TRP A 95 -13.97 -14.52 7.04
N GLU A 96 -13.61 -13.88 8.16
CA GLU A 96 -14.55 -13.39 9.18
C GLU A 96 -14.39 -11.89 9.40
N LYS A 97 -15.51 -11.17 9.52
CA LYS A 97 -15.51 -9.70 9.64
C LYS A 97 -14.82 -9.19 10.91
N GLY A 98 -15.06 -9.83 12.06
CA GLY A 98 -14.52 -9.40 13.35
C GLY A 98 -12.98 -9.42 13.38
N PRO A 99 -12.35 -10.60 13.18
CA PRO A 99 -10.90 -10.73 13.10
C PRO A 99 -10.28 -9.84 12.01
N TRP A 100 -10.95 -9.71 10.87
CA TRP A 100 -10.50 -8.83 9.79
C TRP A 100 -10.47 -7.35 10.19
N ASP A 101 -11.53 -6.84 10.82
CA ASP A 101 -11.58 -5.44 11.26
C ASP A 101 -10.49 -5.15 12.30
N THR A 102 -10.26 -6.08 13.23
CA THR A 102 -9.15 -6.00 14.20
C THR A 102 -7.79 -6.00 13.50
N ALA A 103 -7.59 -6.88 12.52
CA ALA A 103 -6.36 -6.95 11.73
C ALA A 103 -6.08 -5.64 10.97
N VAL A 104 -7.11 -5.03 10.38
CA VAL A 104 -6.98 -3.73 9.71
C VAL A 104 -6.56 -2.64 10.69
N ILE A 105 -7.18 -2.56 11.88
CA ILE A 105 -6.80 -1.58 12.91
C ILE A 105 -5.32 -1.74 13.32
N THR A 106 -4.88 -2.98 13.54
CA THR A 106 -3.49 -3.26 13.90
C THR A 106 -2.53 -2.92 12.76
N TRP A 107 -2.87 -3.28 11.52
CA TRP A 107 -2.09 -2.92 10.34
C TRP A 107 -1.98 -1.40 10.16
N GLU A 108 -3.06 -0.64 10.35
CA GLU A 108 -3.04 0.83 10.28
C GLU A 108 -2.14 1.44 11.37
N ALA A 109 -2.17 0.89 12.59
CA ALA A 109 -1.28 1.31 13.67
C ALA A 109 0.20 1.00 13.37
N ASP A 110 0.50 -0.16 12.79
CA ASP A 110 1.84 -0.52 12.35
C ASP A 110 2.35 0.41 11.24
N GLN A 111 1.51 0.69 10.23
CA GLN A 111 1.86 1.65 9.18
C GLN A 111 2.20 3.04 9.74
N ALA A 112 1.40 3.53 10.70
CA ALA A 112 1.68 4.79 11.37
C ALA A 112 3.02 4.78 12.13
N HIS A 113 3.32 3.68 12.81
CA HIS A 113 4.60 3.50 13.51
C HIS A 113 5.79 3.49 12.52
N GLN A 114 5.67 2.72 11.44
CA GLN A 114 6.69 2.60 10.40
C GLN A 114 6.95 3.93 9.69
N GLU A 115 5.91 4.73 9.45
CA GLU A 115 6.05 6.10 8.93
C GLU A 115 6.76 7.04 9.90
N ALA A 116 6.42 6.96 11.20
CA ALA A 116 7.05 7.77 12.23
C ALA A 116 8.55 7.44 12.34
N GLU A 117 8.90 6.16 12.35
CA GLU A 117 10.29 5.71 12.30
C GLU A 117 11.01 6.17 11.05
N ALA A 118 10.38 6.05 9.87
CA ALA A 118 10.98 6.49 8.61
C ALA A 118 11.26 8.01 8.62
N LYS A 119 10.32 8.82 9.15
CA LYS A 119 10.51 10.26 9.31
C LYS A 119 11.63 10.58 10.32
N ALA A 120 11.72 9.84 11.41
CA ALA A 120 12.78 9.99 12.41
C ALA A 120 14.16 9.64 11.82
N ARG A 121 14.27 8.50 11.12
CA ARG A 121 15.50 8.08 10.42
C ARG A 121 15.92 9.10 9.36
N ALA A 122 14.99 9.56 8.52
CA ALA A 122 15.27 10.58 7.51
C ALA A 122 15.73 11.92 8.13
N LYS A 123 15.19 12.31 9.28
CA LYS A 123 15.65 13.50 10.02
C LYS A 123 17.06 13.29 10.59
N ALA A 124 17.34 12.12 11.16
CA ALA A 124 18.65 11.78 11.69
C ALA A 124 19.72 11.75 10.59
N GLU A 125 19.41 11.16 9.43
CA GLU A 125 20.31 11.13 8.27
C GLU A 125 20.59 12.54 7.73
N LYS A 126 19.57 13.40 7.63
CA LYS A 126 19.75 14.81 7.24
C LYS A 126 20.61 15.57 8.24
N ALA A 127 20.41 15.35 9.55
CA ALA A 127 21.22 15.97 10.59
C ALA A 127 22.68 15.50 10.55
N ALA A 128 22.91 14.20 10.36
CA ALA A 128 24.24 13.61 10.21
C ALA A 128 24.96 14.15 8.96
N ALA A 129 24.27 14.22 7.82
CA ALA A 129 24.80 14.79 6.58
C ALA A 129 25.13 16.29 6.73
N ALA A 130 24.29 17.06 7.44
CA ALA A 130 24.56 18.47 7.72
C ALA A 130 25.77 18.65 8.64
N LYS A 131 25.92 17.81 9.67
CA LYS A 131 27.08 17.81 10.57
C LYS A 131 28.37 17.47 9.80
N ALA A 132 28.36 16.40 9.02
CA ALA A 132 29.51 15.99 8.20
C ALA A 132 29.94 17.09 7.22
N LYS A 133 28.99 17.80 6.59
CA LYS A 133 29.31 18.95 5.72
C LYS A 133 29.97 20.11 6.48
N ARG A 134 29.53 20.41 7.71
CA ARG A 134 30.13 21.47 8.54
C ARG A 134 31.53 21.11 8.99
N GLU A 135 31.75 19.87 9.41
CA GLU A 135 33.07 19.37 9.81
C GLU A 135 34.04 19.35 8.63
N ALA A 136 33.60 18.90 7.46
CA ALA A 136 34.41 18.95 6.24
C ALA A 136 34.77 20.40 5.83
N ALA A 137 33.83 21.34 5.94
CA ALA A 137 34.10 22.75 5.64
C ALA A 137 35.08 23.38 6.66
N ALA A 138 34.97 23.03 7.94
CA ALA A 138 35.90 23.49 8.97
C ALA A 138 37.31 22.93 8.75
N ALA A 139 37.43 21.65 8.41
CA ALA A 139 38.71 21.02 8.08
C ALA A 139 39.36 21.63 6.83
N ALA A 140 38.57 21.89 5.78
CA ALA A 140 39.06 22.56 4.57
C ALA A 140 39.56 23.98 4.85
N LYS A 141 38.85 24.74 5.69
CA LYS A 141 39.28 26.07 6.12
C LYS A 141 40.59 26.02 6.91
N ALA A 142 40.70 25.12 7.88
CA ALA A 142 41.92 24.97 8.68
C ALA A 142 43.14 24.55 7.82
N ALA A 143 42.93 23.70 6.81
CA ALA A 143 43.98 23.30 5.88
C ALA A 143 44.43 24.47 4.98
N ALA A 144 43.51 25.35 4.57
CA ALA A 144 43.84 26.53 3.77
C ALA A 144 44.59 27.62 4.56
N GLU A 145 44.33 27.74 5.86
CA GLU A 145 45.03 28.70 6.73
C GLU A 145 46.43 28.22 7.15
N ALA A 146 46.74 26.93 7.01
CA ALA A 146 48.03 26.33 7.36
C ALA A 146 49.00 26.20 6.17
N ALA A 147 48.57 26.58 4.96
CA ALA A 147 49.36 26.55 3.72
C ALA A 147 49.87 27.95 3.36
#